data_AF-A0A350PFN2-F1
#
_entry.id   AF-A0A350PFN2-F1
#
_cell.length_a   1.000
_cell.length_b   1.000
_cell.length_c   1.000
_cell.angle_alpha   90.00
_cell.angle_beta   90.00
_cell.angle_gamma   90.00
#
_symmetry.space_group_name_H-M   'P 1'
#
loop_
_entity.id
_entity.type
_entity.pdbx_description
1 polymer ?
#
loop_
_entity_poly.entity_id
_entity_poly.type
_entity_poly.pdbx_seq_one_letter_code
_entity_poly.pdbx_strand_id
1 'polypeptide(L)'
;GSVPNVGLMAKKAEEYGSHDKTFEIESNGKVRVLDSDGNTLIEHVVEKGDIWRMCQTKDAPVQDWVKLAVSRARDTGSPAVFWLDEDRAHDAELINKVNTYLKDHVTDGLELHIMSPFKATLFSLERIRQGKDTISVTGNVLRDYLTDLFPILEVGTSAKMLSIVPL
;
A
#
# COMPACT_ATOMS: atom_id res chain seq x y z
N GLY A 1 -6.53 -21.16 -5.58
CA GLY A 1 -5.17 -20.74 -5.24
C GLY A 1 -5.22 -19.95 -3.97
N SER A 2 -4.23 -19.09 -3.76
CA SER A 2 -4.10 -18.23 -2.59
C SER A 2 -3.65 -16.82 -2.97
N VAL A 3 -4.04 -15.83 -2.15
CA VAL A 3 -3.58 -14.44 -2.30
C VAL A 3 -2.85 -14.00 -1.03
N PRO A 4 -1.54 -14.28 -0.90
CA PRO A 4 -0.73 -13.76 0.20
C PRO A 4 -0.53 -12.24 0.08
N ASN A 5 -0.09 -11.60 1.17
CA ASN A 5 0.14 -10.16 1.23
C ASN A 5 1.57 -9.79 1.64
N VAL A 6 2.11 -8.76 0.98
CA VAL A 6 3.32 -8.02 1.37
C VAL A 6 2.91 -6.57 1.63
N GLY A 7 2.82 -6.21 2.92
CA GLY A 7 2.25 -4.93 3.36
C GLY A 7 3.29 -3.90 3.80
N LEU A 8 3.16 -2.67 3.31
CA LEU A 8 3.94 -1.52 3.78
C LEU A 8 3.39 -1.03 5.14
N MET A 9 4.10 -1.29 6.24
CA MET A 9 3.63 -0.93 7.59
C MET A 9 4.69 -0.31 8.50
N ALA A 10 5.98 -0.39 8.14
CA ALA A 10 7.07 0.04 9.01
C ALA A 10 7.00 1.54 9.33
N LYS A 11 7.37 1.89 10.58
CA LYS A 11 7.38 3.27 11.11
C LYS A 11 6.02 4.00 11.05
N LYS A 12 4.92 3.26 11.25
CA LYS A 12 3.54 3.79 11.19
C LYS A 12 3.27 4.46 9.83
N ALA A 13 3.55 3.72 8.75
CA ALA A 13 3.33 4.20 7.40
C ALA A 13 1.85 4.57 7.16
N GLU A 14 1.65 5.61 6.36
CA GLU A 14 0.35 6.01 5.82
C GLU A 14 -0.67 6.39 6.92
N GLU A 15 -1.90 5.87 6.85
CA GLU A 15 -3.00 6.24 7.74
C GLU A 15 -2.77 5.85 9.21
N TYR A 16 -2.02 4.79 9.49
CA TYR A 16 -1.75 4.36 10.88
C TYR A 16 -0.84 5.34 11.64
N GLY A 17 -0.20 6.26 10.92
CA GLY A 17 0.60 7.33 11.49
C GLY A 17 -0.11 8.68 11.55
N SER A 18 -1.40 8.78 11.19
CA SER A 18 -2.06 10.07 10.96
C SER A 18 -2.84 10.63 12.16
N HIS A 19 -2.96 9.87 13.25
CA HIS A 19 -3.88 10.21 14.35
C HIS A 19 -3.61 11.59 14.98
N ASP A 20 -2.34 11.91 15.21
CA ASP A 20 -1.87 13.21 15.72
C ASP A 20 -1.91 14.35 14.67
N LYS A 21 -2.29 14.03 13.43
CA LYS A 21 -2.40 14.94 12.28
C LYS A 21 -3.80 14.92 11.67
N THR A 22 -4.80 14.56 12.47
CA THR A 22 -6.21 14.54 12.07
C THR A 22 -6.97 15.55 12.91
N PHE A 23 -7.72 16.44 12.27
CA PHE A 23 -8.43 17.53 12.91
C PHE A 23 -9.84 17.66 12.35
N GLU A 24 -10.81 17.88 13.24
CA GLU A 24 -12.13 18.40 12.86
C GLU A 24 -12.03 19.92 12.75
N ILE A 25 -12.47 20.46 11.62
CA ILE A 25 -12.32 21.89 11.31
C ILE A 25 -13.40 22.69 12.03
N GLU A 26 -13.00 23.65 12.86
CA GLU A 26 -13.94 24.44 13.66
C GLU A 26 -14.62 25.59 12.90
N SER A 27 -14.03 26.04 11.78
CA SER A 27 -14.54 27.16 10.97
C SER A 27 -14.08 27.10 9.51
N ASN A 28 -14.85 27.68 8.60
CA ASN A 28 -14.52 27.74 7.18
C ASN A 28 -13.21 28.50 6.95
N GLY A 29 -12.39 28.02 6.02
CA GLY A 29 -11.10 28.65 5.72
C GLY A 29 -10.21 27.77 4.85
N LYS A 30 -8.92 27.73 5.19
CA LYS A 30 -7.92 26.94 4.48
C LYS A 30 -6.98 26.25 5.45
N VAL A 31 -6.60 25.01 5.16
CA VAL A 31 -5.48 24.32 5.81
C VAL A 31 -4.28 24.36 4.87
N ARG A 32 -3.12 24.78 5.39
CA ARG A 32 -1.85 24.79 4.65
C ARG A 32 -0.79 23.97 5.38
N VAL A 33 -0.01 23.23 4.60
CA VAL A 33 1.23 22.61 5.05
C VAL A 33 2.38 23.42 4.47
N LEU A 34 3.23 23.97 5.33
CA LEU A 34 4.36 24.80 4.95
C LEU A 34 5.67 24.05 5.22
N ASP A 35 6.70 24.29 4.40
CA ASP A 35 8.07 23.89 4.73
C ASP A 35 8.71 24.84 5.76
N SER A 36 9.98 24.58 6.12
CA SER A 36 10.72 25.40 7.07
C SER A 36 11.00 26.83 6.58
N ASP A 37 10.97 27.05 5.27
CA ASP A 37 11.22 28.35 4.65
C ASP A 37 9.92 29.16 4.45
N GLY A 38 8.77 28.56 4.81
CA GLY A 38 7.45 29.16 4.71
C GLY A 38 6.77 28.96 3.36
N ASN A 39 7.30 28.13 2.47
CA ASN A 39 6.66 27.82 1.20
C ASN A 39 5.48 26.86 1.41
N THR A 40 4.37 27.12 0.72
CA THR A 40 3.20 26.24 0.76
C THR A 40 3.44 24.97 -0.06
N LEU A 41 3.44 23.81 0.60
CA LEU A 41 3.55 22.51 -0.02
C LEU A 41 2.18 21.94 -0.42
N ILE A 42 1.19 22.10 0.47
CA ILE A 42 -0.18 21.59 0.30
C ILE A 42 -1.16 22.65 0.82
N GLU A 43 -2.23 22.92 0.09
CA GLU A 43 -3.33 23.80 0.52
C GLU A 43 -4.68 23.14 0.20
N HIS A 44 -5.61 23.19 1.16
CA HIS A 44 -7.00 22.78 0.97
C HIS A 44 -7.93 23.88 1.46
N VAL A 45 -9.00 24.18 0.71
CA VAL A 45 -10.15 24.92 1.23
C VAL A 45 -10.97 23.96 2.08
N VAL A 46 -11.38 24.41 3.26
CA VAL A 46 -12.11 23.58 4.24
C VAL A 46 -13.31 24.33 4.79
N GLU A 47 -14.32 23.57 5.20
CA GLU A 47 -15.54 24.05 5.85
C GLU A 47 -15.64 23.54 7.29
N LYS A 48 -16.47 24.19 8.11
CA LYS A 48 -16.74 23.76 9.48
C LYS A 48 -17.32 22.33 9.49
N GLY A 49 -16.73 21.46 10.29
CA GLY A 49 -17.12 20.06 10.44
C GLY A 49 -16.36 19.11 9.49
N ASP A 50 -15.56 19.63 8.56
CA ASP A 50 -14.67 18.78 7.75
C ASP A 50 -13.65 18.06 8.63
N ILE A 51 -13.29 16.84 8.25
CA ILE A 51 -12.17 16.12 8.84
C ILE A 51 -10.97 16.26 7.91
N TRP A 52 -10.01 17.08 8.30
CA TRP A 52 -8.74 17.22 7.60
C TRP A 52 -7.69 16.29 8.20
N ARG A 53 -6.88 15.66 7.35
CA ARG A 53 -5.88 14.67 7.77
C ARG A 53 -4.62 14.69 6.92
N MET A 54 -3.47 14.44 7.54
CA MET A 54 -2.20 14.22 6.84
C MET A 54 -1.53 12.90 7.23
N CYS A 55 -1.06 12.17 6.22
CA CYS A 55 -0.33 10.91 6.35
C CYS A 55 1.14 11.10 5.98
N GLN A 56 2.00 10.19 6.42
CA GLN A 56 3.42 10.20 6.05
C GLN A 56 3.93 8.78 5.85
N THR A 57 4.85 8.63 4.90
CA THR A 57 5.55 7.37 4.64
C THR A 57 7.01 7.69 4.39
N LYS A 58 7.90 7.01 5.12
CA LYS A 58 9.35 7.21 4.99
C LYS A 58 9.89 6.38 3.83
N ASP A 59 10.97 6.89 3.24
CA ASP A 59 11.59 6.28 2.07
C ASP A 59 12.15 4.87 2.32
N ALA A 60 12.92 4.69 3.41
CA ALA A 60 13.53 3.41 3.75
C ALA A 60 12.48 2.27 3.91
N PRO A 61 11.33 2.46 4.59
CA PRO A 61 10.22 1.52 4.54
C PRO A 61 9.73 1.12 3.14
N VAL A 62 9.69 2.06 2.18
CA VAL A 62 9.26 1.77 0.81
C VAL A 62 10.29 0.91 0.09
N GLN A 63 11.58 1.19 0.25
CA GLN A 63 12.65 0.37 -0.32
C GLN A 63 12.61 -1.08 0.19
N ASP A 64 12.46 -1.26 1.50
CA ASP A 64 12.39 -2.61 2.10
C ASP A 64 11.12 -3.35 1.67
N TRP A 65 9.99 -2.64 1.55
CA TRP A 65 8.74 -3.20 1.03
C TRP A 65 8.87 -3.71 -0.41
N VAL A 66 9.51 -2.93 -1.30
CA VAL A 66 9.78 -3.37 -2.69
C VAL A 66 10.71 -4.58 -2.71
N LYS A 67 11.79 -4.55 -1.92
CA LYS A 67 12.73 -5.67 -1.79
C LYS A 67 12.02 -6.95 -1.34
N LEU A 68 11.15 -6.86 -0.34
CA LEU A 68 10.39 -7.99 0.17
C LEU A 68 9.44 -8.55 -0.91
N ALA A 69 8.76 -7.68 -1.65
CA ALA A 69 7.89 -8.10 -2.76
C ALA A 69 8.65 -8.91 -3.82
N VAL A 70 9.81 -8.42 -4.24
CA VAL A 70 10.68 -9.11 -5.21
C VAL A 70 11.16 -10.45 -4.66
N SER A 71 11.61 -10.50 -3.39
CA SER A 71 12.03 -11.74 -2.73
C SER A 71 10.91 -12.77 -2.72
N ARG A 72 9.69 -12.37 -2.34
CA ARG A 72 8.54 -13.29 -2.28
C ARG A 72 8.12 -13.80 -3.66
N ALA A 73 8.08 -12.92 -4.66
CA ALA A 73 7.79 -13.32 -6.04
C ALA A 73 8.82 -14.33 -6.56
N ARG A 74 10.10 -14.14 -6.24
CA ARG A 74 11.19 -15.06 -6.59
C ARG A 74 11.05 -16.41 -5.89
N ASP A 75 10.79 -16.40 -4.59
CA ASP A 75 10.71 -17.62 -3.77
C ASP A 75 9.53 -18.52 -4.17
N THR A 76 8.39 -17.93 -4.55
CA THR A 76 7.18 -18.69 -4.86
C THR A 76 6.96 -18.90 -6.36
N GLY A 77 7.61 -18.12 -7.22
CA GLY A 77 7.33 -18.06 -8.66
C GLY A 77 5.95 -17.51 -9.00
N SER A 78 5.22 -16.95 -8.02
CA SER A 78 3.89 -16.37 -8.25
C SER A 78 4.01 -14.92 -8.73
N PRO A 79 3.09 -14.45 -9.60
CA PRO A 79 3.04 -13.04 -9.95
C PRO A 79 2.78 -12.17 -8.72
N ALA A 80 3.45 -11.03 -8.65
CA ALA A 80 3.23 -10.02 -7.61
C ALA A 80 2.65 -8.75 -8.22
N VAL A 81 1.59 -8.25 -7.60
CA VAL A 81 0.88 -7.06 -8.06
C VAL A 81 0.99 -6.00 -6.98
N PHE A 82 1.51 -4.83 -7.32
CA PHE A 82 1.45 -3.62 -6.50
C PHE A 82 0.09 -2.95 -6.69
N TRP A 83 -0.70 -2.85 -5.61
CA TRP A 83 -2.07 -2.34 -5.65
C TRP A 83 -2.04 -0.84 -5.38
N LEU A 84 -1.78 -0.07 -6.43
CA LEU A 84 -1.57 1.37 -6.38
C LEU A 84 -2.44 2.05 -7.43
N ASP A 85 -3.21 3.04 -7.01
CA ASP A 85 -4.13 3.78 -7.88
C ASP A 85 -3.46 5.07 -8.40
N GLU A 86 -3.16 5.13 -9.69
CA GLU A 86 -2.48 6.30 -10.29
C GLU A 86 -3.27 7.62 -10.14
N ASP A 87 -4.59 7.53 -9.96
CA ASP A 87 -5.47 8.68 -9.73
C ASP A 87 -5.39 9.21 -8.28
N ARG A 88 -4.75 8.47 -7.36
CA ARG A 88 -4.46 8.95 -5.99
C ARG A 88 -3.06 9.53 -5.95
N ALA A 89 -2.95 10.83 -5.62
CA ALA A 89 -1.66 11.52 -5.55
C ALA A 89 -0.61 10.81 -4.67
N HIS A 90 -1.01 10.25 -3.53
CA HIS A 90 -0.13 9.45 -2.67
C HIS A 90 0.40 8.18 -3.37
N ASP A 91 -0.50 7.43 -4.02
CA ASP A 91 -0.14 6.19 -4.70
C ASP A 91 0.71 6.49 -5.94
N ALA A 92 0.47 7.59 -6.66
CA ALA A 92 1.32 8.04 -7.77
C ALA A 92 2.77 8.27 -7.34
N GLU A 93 3.00 8.89 -6.18
CA GLU A 93 4.35 9.03 -5.61
C GLU A 93 4.96 7.68 -5.22
N LEU A 94 4.16 6.74 -4.70
CA LEU A 94 4.62 5.37 -4.44
C LEU A 94 4.95 4.63 -5.74
N ILE A 95 4.18 4.79 -6.82
CA ILE A 95 4.45 4.18 -8.13
C ILE A 95 5.81 4.64 -8.64
N ASN A 96 6.12 5.94 -8.53
CA ASN A 96 7.43 6.49 -8.91
C ASN A 96 8.57 5.81 -8.13
N LYS A 97 8.39 5.63 -6.81
CA LYS A 97 9.36 4.94 -5.95
C LYS A 97 9.51 3.46 -6.28
N VAL A 98 8.40 2.74 -6.47
CA VAL A 98 8.39 1.33 -6.88
C VAL A 98 9.15 1.16 -8.20
N ASN A 99 8.83 1.95 -9.22
CA ASN A 99 9.52 1.91 -10.51
C ASN A 99 11.02 2.23 -10.41
N THR A 100 11.40 3.07 -9.44
CA THR A 100 12.81 3.38 -9.18
C THR A 100 13.51 2.18 -8.54
N TYR A 101 13.00 1.68 -7.41
CA TYR A 101 13.67 0.64 -6.62
C TYR A 101 13.59 -0.76 -7.24
N LEU A 102 12.62 -1.03 -8.12
CA LEU A 102 12.61 -2.27 -8.90
C LEU A 102 13.87 -2.41 -9.79
N LYS A 103 14.51 -1.30 -10.17
CA LYS A 103 15.76 -1.31 -10.95
C LYS A 103 16.99 -1.75 -10.14
N ASP A 104 16.90 -1.69 -8.82
CA ASP A 104 17.99 -2.11 -7.91
C ASP A 104 17.96 -3.63 -7.64
N HIS A 105 17.04 -4.36 -8.28
CA HIS A 105 16.83 -5.79 -8.08
C HIS A 105 16.86 -6.58 -9.39
N VAL A 106 17.28 -7.85 -9.30
CA VAL A 106 17.18 -8.79 -10.43
C VAL A 106 15.74 -9.26 -10.58
N THR A 107 15.05 -8.74 -11.59
CA THR A 107 13.64 -9.04 -11.86
C THR A 107 13.41 -10.00 -13.03
N ASP A 108 14.48 -10.49 -13.68
CA ASP A 108 14.40 -11.43 -14.78
C ASP A 108 13.57 -12.67 -14.42
N GLY A 109 12.59 -13.01 -15.24
CA GLY A 109 11.69 -14.14 -15.01
C GLY A 109 10.64 -13.93 -13.90
N LEU A 110 10.53 -12.73 -13.31
CA LEU A 110 9.42 -12.38 -12.41
C LEU A 110 8.29 -11.71 -13.18
N GLU A 111 7.07 -12.07 -12.82
CA GLU A 111 5.87 -11.38 -13.29
C GLU A 111 5.45 -10.34 -12.25
N LEU A 112 5.82 -9.08 -12.48
CA LEU A 112 5.55 -7.95 -11.60
C LEU A 112 4.61 -6.95 -12.28
N HIS A 113 3.54 -6.58 -11.61
CA HIS A 113 2.54 -5.64 -12.13
C HIS A 113 2.30 -4.48 -11.17
N ILE A 114 1.89 -3.33 -11.71
CA ILE A 114 1.29 -2.23 -10.95
C ILE A 114 -0.14 -2.04 -11.48
N MET A 115 -1.13 -2.14 -10.61
CA MET A 115 -2.55 -2.06 -10.97
C MET A 115 -3.32 -1.33 -9.89
N SER A 116 -4.36 -0.57 -10.29
CA SER A 116 -5.28 0.00 -9.31
C SER A 116 -5.94 -1.09 -8.47
N PRO A 117 -6.34 -0.83 -7.21
CA PRO A 117 -6.91 -1.85 -6.33
C PRO A 117 -8.07 -2.63 -6.96
N PHE A 118 -8.91 -1.97 -7.75
CA PHE A 118 -10.00 -2.61 -8.49
C PHE A 118 -9.49 -3.63 -9.51
N LYS A 119 -8.56 -3.22 -10.40
CA LYS A 119 -7.98 -4.08 -11.43
C LYS A 119 -7.19 -5.23 -10.81
N ALA A 120 -6.41 -4.96 -9.75
CA ALA A 120 -5.63 -5.95 -9.03
C ALA A 120 -6.51 -7.00 -8.34
N THR A 121 -7.66 -6.57 -7.79
CA THR A 121 -8.66 -7.48 -7.22
C THR A 121 -9.22 -8.42 -8.29
N LEU A 122 -9.65 -7.89 -9.43
CA LEU A 122 -10.20 -8.71 -10.52
C LEU A 122 -9.17 -9.72 -11.04
N PHE A 123 -7.94 -9.29 -11.29
CA PHE A 123 -6.85 -10.16 -11.71
C PHE A 123 -6.60 -11.29 -10.70
N SER A 124 -6.55 -10.96 -9.42
CA SER A 124 -6.33 -11.94 -8.35
C SER A 124 -7.49 -12.92 -8.21
N LEU A 125 -8.73 -12.45 -8.32
CA LEU A 125 -9.94 -13.29 -8.24
C LEU A 125 -10.11 -14.22 -9.45
N GLU A 126 -9.74 -13.76 -10.64
CA GLU A 126 -9.74 -14.62 -11.83
C GLU A 126 -8.75 -15.78 -11.66
N ARG A 127 -7.54 -15.47 -11.20
CA ARG A 127 -6.48 -16.46 -10.96
C ARG A 127 -6.82 -17.42 -9.82
N ILE A 128 -7.35 -16.93 -8.70
CA ILE A 128 -7.65 -17.76 -7.53
C ILE A 128 -8.69 -18.84 -7.87
N ARG A 129 -9.70 -18.50 -8.69
CA ARG A 129 -10.73 -19.43 -9.19
C ARG A 129 -10.17 -20.49 -10.11
N GLN A 130 -9.09 -20.20 -10.83
CA GLN A 130 -8.35 -21.15 -11.66
C GLN A 130 -7.33 -21.99 -10.87
N GLY A 131 -7.33 -21.89 -9.53
CA GLY A 131 -6.37 -22.61 -8.71
C GLY A 131 -4.98 -21.96 -8.62
N LYS A 132 -4.78 -20.77 -9.20
CA LYS A 132 -3.48 -20.08 -9.26
C LYS A 132 -3.31 -19.06 -8.14
N ASP A 133 -2.05 -18.75 -7.82
CA ASP A 133 -1.69 -17.83 -6.74
C ASP A 133 -1.29 -16.45 -7.27
N THR A 134 -1.48 -15.41 -6.45
CA THR A 134 -1.09 -14.02 -6.76
C THR A 134 -0.66 -13.31 -5.49
N ILE A 135 0.54 -12.72 -5.45
CA ILE A 135 0.98 -11.94 -4.29
C ILE A 135 0.39 -10.53 -4.40
N SER A 136 -0.38 -10.12 -3.38
CA SER A 136 -0.81 -8.74 -3.22
C SER A 136 0.27 -7.92 -2.50
N VAL A 137 0.72 -6.83 -3.11
CA VAL A 137 1.74 -5.95 -2.56
C VAL A 137 1.10 -4.59 -2.33
N THR A 138 0.82 -4.24 -1.07
CA THR A 138 -0.14 -3.17 -0.75
C THR A 138 0.37 -2.20 0.32
N GLY A 139 -0.28 -1.03 0.39
CA GLY A 139 -0.21 -0.14 1.55
C GLY A 139 -0.76 -0.77 2.84
N ASN A 140 -0.65 -0.03 3.93
CA ASN A 140 -0.90 -0.45 5.30
C ASN A 140 -2.36 -0.81 5.57
N VAL A 141 -3.30 -0.01 5.04
CA VAL A 141 -4.75 -0.27 5.18
C VAL A 141 -5.15 -1.52 4.41
N LEU A 142 -4.73 -1.63 3.14
CA LEU A 142 -5.06 -2.79 2.31
C LEU A 142 -4.38 -4.07 2.82
N ARG A 143 -3.19 -3.98 3.44
CA ARG A 143 -2.60 -5.12 4.16
C ARG A 143 -3.60 -5.67 5.17
N ASP A 144 -4.14 -4.80 6.03
CA ASP A 144 -5.10 -5.18 7.06
C ASP A 144 -6.32 -5.87 6.44
N TYR A 145 -6.94 -5.22 5.43
CA TYR A 145 -8.16 -5.73 4.79
C TYR A 145 -7.94 -7.08 4.08
N LEU A 146 -6.86 -7.21 3.31
CA LEU A 146 -6.64 -8.38 2.47
C LEU A 146 -6.17 -9.59 3.29
N THR A 147 -5.45 -9.36 4.39
CA THR A 147 -5.07 -10.44 5.33
C THR A 147 -6.23 -10.97 6.17
N ASP A 148 -7.38 -10.30 6.20
CA ASP A 148 -8.64 -10.89 6.66
C ASP A 148 -9.42 -11.51 5.51
N LEU A 149 -9.64 -10.75 4.43
CA LEU A 149 -10.53 -11.13 3.33
C LEU A 149 -10.18 -12.48 2.71
N PHE A 150 -8.94 -12.63 2.23
CA PHE A 150 -8.55 -13.84 1.50
C PHE A 150 -8.44 -15.07 2.42
N PRO A 151 -7.80 -14.99 3.60
CA PRO A 151 -7.79 -16.12 4.53
C PRO A 151 -9.17 -16.59 4.98
N ILE A 152 -10.12 -15.67 5.21
CA ILE A 152 -11.50 -16.05 5.53
C ILE A 152 -12.13 -16.82 4.37
N LEU A 153 -11.92 -16.40 3.12
CA LEU A 153 -12.45 -17.08 1.94
C LEU A 153 -11.74 -18.42 1.64
N GLU A 154 -10.44 -18.52 1.92
CA GLU A 154 -9.61 -19.67 1.59
C GLU A 154 -9.70 -20.78 2.65
N VAL A 155 -9.67 -20.42 3.94
CA VAL A 155 -9.56 -21.38 5.06
C VAL A 155 -10.60 -21.17 6.16
N GLY A 156 -11.58 -20.27 5.95
CA GLY A 156 -12.72 -20.05 6.85
C GLY A 156 -12.42 -19.18 8.09
N THR A 157 -11.20 -18.66 8.23
CA THR A 157 -10.79 -17.78 9.34
C THR A 157 -9.46 -17.09 9.03
N SER A 158 -9.24 -15.87 9.54
CA SER A 158 -7.94 -15.19 9.48
C SER A 158 -7.01 -15.53 10.64
N ALA A 159 -7.47 -16.30 11.64
CA ALA A 159 -6.67 -16.63 12.83
C ALA A 159 -5.53 -17.64 12.56
N LYS A 160 -5.52 -18.30 11.40
CA LYS A 160 -4.54 -19.35 11.04
C LYS A 160 -3.60 -18.89 9.94
N MET A 161 -2.86 -17.80 10.21
CA MET A 161 -1.98 -17.16 9.23
C MET A 161 -0.53 -17.11 9.69
N LEU A 162 0.39 -17.23 8.72
CA LEU A 162 1.81 -16.95 8.93
C LEU A 162 2.02 -15.43 8.78
N SER A 163 2.30 -14.74 9.89
CA SER A 163 2.57 -13.30 9.92
C SER A 163 4.02 -13.06 10.33
N ILE A 164 4.86 -12.70 9.36
CA ILE A 164 6.30 -12.47 9.55
C ILE A 164 6.59 -10.99 9.34
N VAL A 165 7.31 -10.39 10.27
CA VAL A 165 7.84 -9.01 10.18
C VAL A 165 9.37 -9.09 10.16
N PRO A 166 10.01 -8.99 8.98
CA PRO A 166 11.45 -8.79 8.90
C PRO A 166 11.79 -7.43 9.54
N LEU A 167 12.69 -7.43 10.54
CA LEU A 167 13.07 -6.24 11.32
C LEU A 167 14.09 -5.35 10.60
#